data_AF-A0A953LRG2-F1
#
_entry.id   AF-A0A953LRG2-F1
#
_cell.length_a   1.000
_cell.length_b   1.000
_cell.length_c   1.000
_cell.angle_alpha   90.00
_cell.angle_beta   90.00
_cell.angle_gamma   90.00
#
_symmetry.space_group_name_H-M   'P 1'
#
loop_
_entity.id
_entity.type
_entity.pdbx_description
1 polymer ?
#
loop_
_entity_poly.entity_id
_entity_poly.type
_entity_poly.pdbx_seq_one_letter_code
_entity_poly.pdbx_strand_id
1 'polypeptide(L)'
;MSIATWSARPKALAAPPFARSRAFLDVAESSADMIAVLDAAGRRLYANASFGRLLSRAEYIAGSDSFGHIHPEDRSRVRKLFMRVLSERRGQRLRYRIVDRHGNVHHIESHSHVVAGDAPRVLVISWEPRRGAGGADDIGQLRAA
;
A
#
# COMPACT_ATOMS: atom_id res chain seq x y z
N MET A 1 -35.80 6.20 13.89
CA MET A 1 -34.78 5.43 13.14
C MET A 1 -33.41 5.94 13.57
N SER A 2 -32.69 5.14 14.37
CA SER A 2 -31.42 5.54 14.98
C SER A 2 -30.28 5.30 14.00
N ILE A 3 -29.55 6.36 13.66
CA ILE A 3 -28.38 6.31 12.79
C ILE A 3 -27.26 5.69 13.61
N ALA A 4 -26.69 4.60 13.07
CA ALA A 4 -25.70 3.75 13.74
C ALA A 4 -24.59 4.56 14.43
N THR A 5 -24.29 4.14 15.65
CA THR A 5 -23.23 4.64 16.51
C THR A 5 -21.89 4.56 15.79
N TRP A 6 -21.30 5.74 15.57
CA TRP A 6 -19.94 5.94 15.11
C TRP A 6 -18.97 5.23 16.06
N SER A 7 -18.49 4.04 15.69
CA SER A 7 -17.48 3.32 16.45
C SER A 7 -16.13 4.04 16.34
N ALA A 8 -15.39 4.04 17.44
CA ALA A 8 -14.24 4.90 17.71
C ALA A 8 -13.28 5.05 16.51
N ARG A 9 -13.03 6.30 16.10
CA ARG A 9 -11.99 6.60 15.10
C ARG A 9 -10.64 6.13 15.66
N PRO A 10 -9.87 5.30 14.94
CA PRO A 10 -8.48 5.08 15.32
C PRO A 10 -7.78 6.44 15.38
N LYS A 11 -6.96 6.64 16.43
CA LYS A 11 -6.19 7.87 16.64
C LYS A 11 -5.49 8.24 15.33
N ALA A 12 -5.88 9.37 14.75
CA ALA A 12 -5.37 9.83 13.47
C ALA A 12 -3.85 9.76 13.50
N LEU A 13 -3.25 9.11 12.50
CA LEU A 13 -1.81 9.20 12.28
C LEU A 13 -1.45 10.69 12.19
N ALA A 14 -0.30 11.06 12.78
CA ALA A 14 0.26 12.38 12.51
C ALA A 14 0.31 12.56 11.00
N ALA A 15 -0.15 13.73 10.51
CA ALA A 15 -0.17 13.99 9.08
C ALA A 15 1.25 13.78 8.54
N PRO A 16 1.44 12.94 7.51
CA PRO A 16 2.77 12.76 6.95
C PRO A 16 3.26 14.10 6.41
N PRO A 17 4.58 14.34 6.36
CA PRO A 17 5.16 15.64 6.03
C PRO A 17 4.81 16.15 4.62
N PHE A 18 4.28 15.26 3.77
CA PHE A 18 3.81 15.60 2.42
C PHE A 18 2.31 15.86 2.30
N ALA A 19 1.53 15.69 3.37
CA ALA A 19 0.08 15.90 3.33
C ALA A 19 -0.22 17.39 3.14
N ARG A 20 -0.72 17.75 1.95
CA ARG A 20 -1.09 19.14 1.62
C ARG A 20 -2.47 19.55 2.14
N SER A 21 -3.32 18.58 2.48
CA SER A 21 -4.66 18.84 3.02
C SER A 21 -5.11 17.68 3.91
N ARG A 22 -5.88 18.01 4.95
CA ARG A 22 -6.51 17.02 5.82
C ARG A 22 -7.53 16.16 5.08
N ALA A 23 -8.23 16.74 4.10
CA ALA A 23 -9.24 16.02 3.32
C ALA A 23 -8.65 14.83 2.55
N PHE A 24 -7.43 14.96 2.03
CA PHE A 24 -6.73 13.84 1.36
C PHE A 24 -6.52 12.67 2.33
N LEU A 25 -6.10 12.96 3.55
CA LEU A 25 -5.86 11.92 4.56
C LEU A 25 -7.17 11.25 4.98
N ASP A 26 -8.24 12.02 5.15
CA ASP A 26 -9.53 11.45 5.53
C ASP A 26 -10.07 10.50 4.43
N VAL A 27 -9.89 10.84 3.16
CA VAL A 27 -10.22 9.95 2.03
C VAL A 27 -9.33 8.70 2.04
N ALA A 28 -8.01 8.85 2.19
CA ALA A 28 -7.10 7.70 2.23
C ALA A 28 -7.36 6.75 3.42
N GLU A 29 -7.68 7.29 4.59
CA GLU A 29 -8.00 6.51 5.81
C GLU A 29 -9.36 5.80 5.73
N SER A 30 -10.31 6.33 4.97
CA SER A 30 -11.63 5.71 4.79
C SER A 30 -11.66 4.62 3.71
N SER A 31 -10.60 4.52 2.89
CA SER A 31 -10.50 3.49 1.86
C SER A 31 -10.35 2.09 2.45
N ALA A 32 -11.10 1.12 1.93
CA ALA A 32 -10.95 -0.29 2.27
C ALA A 32 -9.67 -0.92 1.67
N ASP A 33 -9.11 -0.30 0.64
CA ASP A 33 -7.84 -0.71 0.05
C ASP A 33 -6.69 -0.27 0.93
N MET A 34 -5.61 -1.06 0.93
CA MET A 34 -4.38 -0.73 1.64
C MET A 34 -3.61 0.33 0.85
N ILE A 35 -3.38 1.49 1.47
CA ILE A 35 -2.68 2.62 0.86
C ILE A 35 -1.40 2.88 1.65
N ALA A 36 -0.27 2.90 0.97
CA ALA A 36 1.02 3.26 1.56
C ALA A 36 1.77 4.28 0.69
N VAL A 37 2.52 5.16 1.34
CA VAL A 37 3.51 6.02 0.68
C VAL A 37 4.87 5.67 1.23
N LEU A 38 5.82 5.40 0.33
CA LEU A 38 7.16 4.95 0.66
C LEU A 38 8.20 6.00 0.25
N ASP A 39 9.29 6.11 1.00
CA ASP A 39 10.50 6.81 0.56
C ASP A 39 11.30 5.98 -0.45
N ALA A 40 12.42 6.51 -0.96
CA ALA A 40 13.27 5.82 -1.93
C ALA A 40 13.94 4.53 -1.40
N ALA A 41 14.01 4.34 -0.09
CA ALA A 41 14.51 3.12 0.54
C ALA A 41 13.41 2.07 0.80
N GLY A 42 12.15 2.40 0.50
CA GLY A 42 10.98 1.57 0.77
C GLY A 42 10.52 1.61 2.23
N ARG A 43 10.95 2.60 3.01
CA ARG A 43 10.40 2.85 4.34
C ARG A 43 9.07 3.57 4.20
N ARG A 44 8.10 3.21 5.04
CA ARG A 44 6.80 3.86 5.04
C ARG A 44 6.91 5.29 5.53
N LEU A 45 6.47 6.25 4.73
CA LEU A 45 6.16 7.60 5.16
C LEU A 45 4.71 7.70 5.64
N TYR A 46 3.84 6.84 5.11
CA TYR A 46 2.43 6.74 5.47
C TYR A 46 1.91 5.33 5.16
N ALA A 47 0.97 4.85 5.97
CA ALA A 47 0.10 3.73 5.63
C ALA A 47 -1.24 3.89 6.35
N ASN A 48 -2.34 3.65 5.63
CA ASN A 48 -3.68 3.79 6.19
C ASN A 48 -4.04 2.63 7.14
N ALA A 49 -5.13 2.81 7.90
CA ALA A 49 -5.60 1.82 8.87
C ALA A 49 -5.96 0.45 8.28
N SER A 50 -6.26 0.37 6.98
CA SER A 50 -6.64 -0.89 6.29
C SER A 50 -5.58 -1.98 6.35
N PHE A 51 -4.30 -1.63 6.53
CA PHE A 51 -3.24 -2.61 6.81
C PHE A 51 -3.47 -3.40 8.12
N GLY A 52 -4.21 -2.86 9.08
CA GLY A 52 -4.53 -3.52 10.36
C GLY A 52 -5.32 -4.82 10.21
N ARG A 53 -5.92 -5.06 9.04
CA ARG A 53 -6.56 -6.33 8.70
C ARG A 53 -5.56 -7.49 8.67
N LEU A 54 -4.35 -7.25 8.18
CA LEU A 54 -3.30 -8.26 8.00
C LEU A 54 -2.16 -8.10 9.01
N LEU A 55 -1.76 -6.88 9.30
CA LEU A 55 -0.55 -6.57 10.04
C LEU A 55 -0.86 -5.99 11.42
N SER A 56 0.06 -6.15 12.36
CA SER A 56 0.03 -5.42 13.63
C SER A 56 0.42 -3.96 13.41
N ARG A 57 -0.02 -3.06 14.32
CA ARG A 57 0.24 -1.62 14.18
C ARG A 57 1.73 -1.30 14.01
N ALA A 58 2.61 -1.98 14.74
CA ALA A 58 4.06 -1.76 14.69
C ALA A 58 4.68 -2.02 13.31
N GLU A 59 4.04 -2.83 12.47
CA GLU A 59 4.57 -3.22 11.16
C GLU A 59 4.24 -2.21 10.05
N TYR A 60 3.26 -1.32 10.27
CA TYR A 60 2.85 -0.32 9.28
C TYR A 60 2.89 1.13 9.78
N ILE A 61 3.65 1.41 10.83
CA ILE A 61 3.97 2.80 11.24
C ILE A 61 4.98 3.46 10.29
N ALA A 62 5.11 4.79 10.39
CA ALA A 62 6.17 5.52 9.70
C ALA A 62 7.56 4.99 10.08
N GLY A 63 8.46 4.89 9.10
CA GLY A 63 9.80 4.33 9.23
C GLY A 63 9.89 2.81 9.14
N SER A 64 8.77 2.07 9.19
CA SER A 64 8.80 0.61 9.08
C SER A 64 9.17 0.16 7.65
N ASP A 65 9.74 -1.05 7.54
CA ASP A 65 10.09 -1.65 6.25
C ASP A 65 8.84 -2.19 5.54
N SER A 66 8.52 -1.69 4.35
CA SER A 66 7.36 -2.18 3.59
C SER A 66 7.57 -3.59 3.01
N PHE A 67 8.77 -4.14 3.03
CA PHE A 67 9.05 -5.46 2.46
C PHE A 67 9.04 -6.59 3.50
N GLY A 68 9.01 -6.27 4.79
CA GLY A 68 9.16 -7.25 5.88
C GLY A 68 8.07 -8.32 5.91
N HIS A 69 6.83 -7.93 5.63
CA HIS A 69 5.64 -8.79 5.65
C HIS A 69 5.35 -9.45 4.29
N ILE A 70 6.15 -9.17 3.26
CA ILE A 70 6.04 -9.85 1.97
C ILE A 70 6.58 -11.28 2.12
N HIS A 71 5.89 -12.23 1.51
CA HIS A 71 6.31 -13.63 1.48
C HIS A 71 7.78 -13.75 1.03
N PRO A 72 8.63 -14.54 1.70
CA PRO A 72 10.08 -14.56 1.46
C PRO A 72 10.48 -14.71 -0.01
N GLU A 73 9.78 -15.59 -0.74
CA GLU A 73 10.00 -15.84 -2.17
C GLU A 73 9.70 -14.64 -3.07
N ASP A 74 8.77 -13.77 -2.66
CA ASP A 74 8.33 -12.62 -3.46
C ASP A 74 9.19 -11.36 -3.18
N ARG A 75 9.88 -11.29 -2.04
CA ARG A 75 10.62 -10.08 -1.58
C ARG A 75 11.58 -9.52 -2.61
N SER A 76 12.42 -10.37 -3.20
CA SER A 76 13.43 -9.95 -4.19
C SER A 76 12.77 -9.36 -5.44
N ARG A 77 11.71 -10.02 -5.94
CA ARG A 77 10.95 -9.58 -7.11
C ARG A 77 10.24 -8.25 -6.85
N VAL A 78 9.61 -8.10 -5.68
CA VAL A 78 8.92 -6.86 -5.30
C VAL A 78 9.90 -5.70 -5.15
N ARG A 79 11.06 -5.91 -4.49
CA ARG A 79 12.12 -4.88 -4.38
C ARG A 79 12.65 -4.44 -5.74
N LYS A 80 12.88 -5.38 -6.67
CA LYS A 80 13.33 -5.05 -8.04
C LYS A 80 12.31 -4.18 -8.77
N LEU A 81 11.03 -4.53 -8.70
CA LEU A 81 9.96 -3.74 -9.32
C LEU A 81 9.84 -2.35 -8.68
N PHE A 82 9.98 -2.26 -7.36
CA PHE A 82 10.02 -0.98 -6.65
C PHE A 82 11.16 -0.07 -7.15
N MET A 83 12.39 -0.60 -7.30
CA MET A 83 13.51 0.15 -7.87
C MET A 83 13.26 0.57 -9.32
N ARG A 84 12.56 -0.28 -10.09
CA ARG A 84 12.14 0.04 -11.45
C ARG A 84 11.15 1.20 -11.50
N VAL A 85 10.14 1.20 -10.63
CA VAL A 85 9.18 2.32 -10.50
C VAL A 85 9.91 3.63 -10.22
N LEU A 86 10.87 3.62 -9.28
CA LEU A 86 11.67 4.81 -8.95
C LEU A 86 12.51 5.32 -10.14
N SER A 87 13.21 4.41 -10.83
CA SER A 87 14.12 4.76 -11.92
C SER A 87 13.41 5.17 -13.20
N GLU A 88 12.40 4.42 -13.62
CA GLU A 88 11.66 4.65 -14.86
C GLU A 88 10.55 5.71 -14.70
N ARG A 89 10.19 6.04 -13.45
CA ARG A 89 9.06 6.93 -13.10
C ARG A 89 7.74 6.51 -13.75
N ARG A 90 7.60 5.23 -14.04
CA ARG A 90 6.41 4.62 -14.66
C ARG A 90 5.68 3.78 -13.65
N GLY A 91 4.35 3.84 -13.73
CA GLY A 91 3.45 2.98 -12.97
C GLY A 91 3.72 1.50 -13.22
N GLN A 92 3.68 0.70 -12.16
CA GLN A 92 3.82 -0.75 -12.26
C GLN A 92 2.74 -1.45 -11.46
N ARG A 93 2.24 -2.57 -12.00
CA ARG A 93 1.31 -3.48 -11.33
C ARG A 93 2.02 -4.76 -10.96
N LEU A 94 1.70 -5.32 -9.81
CA LEU A 94 2.28 -6.58 -9.35
C LEU A 94 1.31 -7.39 -8.50
N ARG A 95 1.32 -8.71 -8.68
CA ARG A 95 0.75 -9.66 -7.72
C ARG A 95 1.85 -10.30 -6.87
N TYR A 96 1.65 -10.34 -5.57
CA TYR A 96 2.56 -10.95 -4.61
C TYR A 96 1.80 -11.40 -3.37
N ARG A 97 2.48 -12.14 -2.49
CA ARG A 97 1.92 -12.64 -1.25
C ARG A 97 2.38 -11.80 -0.05
N ILE A 98 1.45 -11.51 0.85
CA ILE A 98 1.73 -11.00 2.19
C ILE A 98 1.53 -12.14 3.18
N VAL A 99 2.41 -12.23 4.18
CA VAL A 99 2.24 -13.08 5.36
C VAL A 99 1.69 -12.21 6.48
N ASP A 100 0.52 -12.56 7.00
CA ASP A 100 -0.12 -11.83 8.09
C ASP A 100 0.52 -12.15 9.45
N ARG A 101 0.08 -11.45 10.50
CA ARG A 101 0.56 -11.64 11.90
C ARG A 101 0.34 -13.05 12.47
N HIS A 102 -0.50 -13.86 11.83
CA HIS A 102 -0.80 -15.24 12.22
C HIS A 102 -0.09 -16.26 11.32
N GLY A 103 0.70 -15.81 10.34
CA GLY A 103 1.40 -16.66 9.38
C GLY A 103 0.58 -17.06 8.16
N ASN A 104 -0.66 -16.56 8.00
CA ASN A 104 -1.47 -16.89 6.83
C ASN A 104 -0.98 -16.11 5.61
N VAL A 105 -1.09 -16.75 4.45
CA VAL A 105 -0.69 -16.17 3.17
C VAL A 105 -1.89 -15.53 2.48
N HIS A 106 -1.76 -14.25 2.15
CA HIS A 106 -2.78 -13.46 1.45
C HIS A 106 -2.25 -13.04 0.08
N HIS A 107 -3.05 -13.26 -0.96
CA HIS A 107 -2.72 -12.83 -2.31
C HIS A 107 -3.08 -11.37 -2.47
N ILE A 108 -2.12 -10.56 -2.87
CA ILE A 108 -2.25 -9.12 -2.99
C ILE A 108 -1.96 -8.72 -4.42
N GLU A 109 -2.80 -7.86 -4.94
CA GLU A 109 -2.51 -7.09 -6.14
C GLU A 109 -2.19 -5.65 -5.74
N SER A 110 -1.22 -5.03 -6.41
CA SER A 110 -0.85 -3.66 -6.11
C SER A 110 -0.48 -2.87 -7.34
N HIS A 111 -0.81 -1.58 -7.32
CA HIS A 111 -0.40 -0.58 -8.28
C HIS A 111 0.52 0.42 -7.59
N SER A 112 1.67 0.68 -8.19
CA SER A 112 2.71 1.55 -7.65
C SER A 112 3.06 2.65 -8.63
N HIS A 113 3.11 3.90 -8.17
CA HIS A 113 3.45 5.07 -8.98
C HIS A 113 4.35 6.04 -8.21
N VAL A 114 5.24 6.74 -8.91
CA VAL A 114 6.06 7.80 -8.32
C VAL A 114 5.20 9.05 -8.11
N VAL A 115 5.23 9.59 -6.90
CA VAL A 115 4.60 10.87 -6.55
C VAL A 115 5.63 11.98 -6.68
N ALA A 116 5.29 13.02 -7.43
CA ALA A 116 6.14 14.19 -7.60
C ALA A 116 6.31 14.99 -6.29
N GLY A 117 7.48 15.58 -6.11
CA GLY A 117 7.85 16.46 -5.01
C GLY A 117 9.37 16.58 -4.91
N ASP A 118 9.85 17.26 -3.86
CA ASP A 118 11.28 17.56 -3.68
C ASP A 118 12.13 16.29 -3.55
N ALA A 119 11.57 15.25 -2.92
CA ALA A 119 12.14 13.91 -2.86
C ALA A 119 11.21 12.88 -3.51
N PRO A 120 11.76 11.88 -4.24
CA PRO A 120 10.97 10.83 -4.86
C PRO A 120 10.29 9.97 -3.80
N ARG A 121 8.99 9.77 -3.98
CA ARG A 121 8.13 8.94 -3.13
C ARG A 121 7.33 7.99 -4.00
N VAL A 122 6.96 6.84 -3.47
CA VAL A 122 6.14 5.86 -4.20
C VAL A 122 4.82 5.68 -3.47
N LEU A 123 3.71 5.95 -4.17
CA LEU A 123 2.37 5.58 -3.73
C LEU A 123 2.12 4.14 -4.15
N VAL A 124 1.72 3.31 -3.20
CA VAL A 124 1.31 1.92 -3.41
C VAL A 124 -0.12 1.77 -2.94
N ILE A 125 -1.00 1.32 -3.84
CA ILE A 125 -2.38 0.95 -3.51
C ILE A 125 -2.49 -0.56 -3.72
N SER A 126 -2.99 -1.25 -2.71
CA SER A 126 -2.98 -2.71 -2.61
C SER A 126 -4.34 -3.24 -2.21
N TRP A 127 -4.78 -4.33 -2.83
CA TRP A 127 -6.04 -4.99 -2.51
C TRP A 127 -5.91 -6.51 -2.64
N GLU A 128 -6.77 -7.23 -1.94
CA GLU A 128 -6.99 -8.65 -2.18
C GLU A 128 -7.85 -8.80 -3.44
N PRO A 129 -7.44 -9.59 -4.44
CA PRO A 129 -8.26 -9.84 -5.62
C PRO A 129 -9.53 -10.59 -5.19
N ARG A 130 -10.67 -10.19 -5.75
CA ARG A 130 -11.94 -10.88 -5.49
C ARG A 130 -11.84 -12.33 -5.98
N ARG A 131 -12.17 -13.30 -5.13
CA ARG A 131 -12.27 -14.72 -5.50
C ARG A 131 -13.24 -14.85 -6.68
N GLY A 132 -12.78 -15.36 -7.81
CA GLY A 132 -13.58 -15.54 -9.04
C GLY A 132 -13.13 -14.70 -10.25
N ALA A 133 -12.26 -13.70 -10.07
CA ALA A 133 -11.55 -13.09 -11.19
C ALA A 133 -10.38 -14.02 -11.59
N GLY A 134 -10.69 -15.01 -12.44
CA GLY A 134 -9.77 -16.07 -12.81
C GLY A 134 -8.46 -15.62 -13.45
N GLY A 135 -7.50 -16.54 -13.42
CA GLY A 135 -6.54 -16.72 -14.50
C GLY A 135 -5.22 -15.99 -14.35
N ALA A 136 -4.15 -16.76 -14.50
CA ALA A 136 -2.82 -16.28 -14.82
C ALA A 136 -2.84 -15.36 -16.04
N ASP A 137 -1.87 -14.44 -16.08
CA ASP A 137 -1.39 -13.81 -17.32
C ASP A 137 -2.43 -13.05 -18.15
N ASP A 138 -2.98 -11.95 -17.64
CA ASP A 138 -3.39 -10.90 -18.57
C ASP A 138 -3.52 -9.49 -17.99
N ILE A 139 -3.44 -8.53 -18.91
CA ILE A 139 -3.57 -7.07 -18.79
C ILE A 139 -2.23 -6.36 -18.61
N GLY A 140 -1.68 -6.07 -19.78
CA GLY A 140 -0.49 -5.31 -20.02
C GLY A 140 -0.54 -3.85 -19.58
N GLN A 141 0.57 -3.21 -19.91
CA GLN A 141 0.86 -1.79 -19.75
C GLN A 141 -0.34 -0.93 -20.17
N LEU A 142 -1.15 -0.51 -19.21
CA LEU A 142 -2.04 0.62 -19.40
C LEU A 142 -1.14 1.85 -19.48
N ARG A 143 -0.95 2.34 -20.70
CA ARG A 143 -0.37 3.65 -20.98
C ARG A 143 -1.14 4.69 -20.19
N ALA A 144 -0.46 5.40 -19.30
CA ALA A 144 -0.97 6.69 -18.85
C ALA A 144 -1.08 7.59 -20.09
N ALA A 145 -2.31 7.99 -20.42
CA ALA A 145 -2.57 9.10 -21.31
C ALA A 145 -2.29 10.42 -20.57
#